data_AF-A0A1Y1UDS4-F1
#
_entry.id   AF-A0A1Y1UDS4-F1
#
_cell.length_a   1.000
_cell.length_b   1.000
_cell.length_c   1.000
_cell.angle_alpha   90.00
_cell.angle_beta   90.00
_cell.angle_gamma   90.00
#
_symmetry.space_group_name_H-M   'P 1'
#
loop_
_entity.id
_entity.type
_entity.pdbx_description
1 polymer ?
#
loop_
_entity_poly.entity_id
_entity_poly.type
_entity_poly.pdbx_seq_one_letter_code
_entity_poly.pdbx_strand_id
1 'polypeptide(L)'
;MSISNTIRPSAATVKAAKIAAASPHGLVNLVRLVQALDQTSQYLEDEDEEQEQDSSRIRKDVDTARYARLILENLKNANEGPSTSLTLEKLDRTMSDVEKRYSSLETESLSKEIIDKPREPLASRAKSSASFELLAETSPTEEKSEPRPTLSPKLSTTLRSRKRGIDTAAYLRKRAEEDAAGAEVGLLPLRVVPQNVEKSSRDQLLGGGMRSGMGSRQLHEELGGQLADMSNRLKLNAIHFASSLNDEKDLLESSQTTLENNLVATRSSKQDLAKVSKKGRGTTCMTLGIVILVLIIFVWTYMLIRFT
;
A
#
# COMPACT_ATOMS: atom_id res chain seq x y z
N MET A 1 -32.28 20.12 -11.60
CA MET A 1 -32.16 19.61 -10.21
C MET A 1 -31.75 18.16 -10.30
N SER A 2 -30.45 17.90 -10.40
CA SER A 2 -29.92 16.54 -10.44
C SER A 2 -29.85 16.01 -9.02
N ILE A 3 -30.65 15.00 -8.72
CA ILE A 3 -30.58 14.26 -7.45
C ILE A 3 -29.34 13.38 -7.58
N SER A 4 -28.17 13.93 -7.26
CA SER A 4 -26.99 13.13 -6.99
C SER A 4 -27.35 12.28 -5.76
N ASN A 5 -27.67 11.01 -5.97
CA ASN A 5 -27.69 10.00 -4.92
C ASN A 5 -26.27 9.89 -4.39
N THR A 6 -25.90 10.81 -3.49
CA THR A 6 -24.65 10.78 -2.77
C THR A 6 -24.74 9.59 -1.82
N ILE A 7 -24.28 8.44 -2.28
CA ILE A 7 -24.00 7.30 -1.41
C ILE A 7 -23.05 7.84 -0.34
N ARG A 8 -23.58 7.94 0.89
CA ARG A 8 -22.87 8.56 2.01
C ARG A 8 -21.58 7.75 2.24
N PRO A 9 -20.40 8.39 2.24
CA PRO A 9 -19.16 7.66 2.47
C PRO A 9 -19.21 6.96 3.83
N SER A 10 -18.65 5.74 3.90
CA SER A 10 -18.58 4.98 5.14
C SER A 10 -17.90 5.80 6.24
N ALA A 11 -18.42 5.72 7.47
CA ALA A 11 -17.86 6.43 8.62
C ALA A 11 -16.37 6.09 8.85
N ALA A 12 -15.95 4.88 8.48
CA ALA A 12 -14.54 4.48 8.51
C ALA A 12 -13.70 5.29 7.51
N THR A 13 -14.20 5.47 6.28
CA THR A 13 -13.56 6.24 5.21
C THR A 13 -13.39 7.70 5.59
N VAL A 14 -14.41 8.30 6.23
CA VAL A 14 -14.35 9.69 6.72
C VAL A 14 -13.27 9.85 7.80
N LYS A 15 -13.18 8.90 8.75
CA LYS A 15 -12.13 8.91 9.79
C LYS A 15 -10.74 8.76 9.19
N ALA A 16 -10.57 7.82 8.25
CA ALA A 16 -9.29 7.61 7.56
C ALA A 16 -8.87 8.86 6.78
N ALA A 17 -9.81 9.51 6.08
CA ALA A 17 -9.53 10.73 5.32
C ALA A 17 -9.09 11.88 6.23
N LYS A 18 -9.71 12.01 7.41
CA LYS A 18 -9.32 13.01 8.41
C LYS A 18 -7.91 12.78 8.94
N ILE A 19 -7.54 11.52 9.22
CA ILE A 19 -6.19 11.16 9.65
C ILE A 19 -5.18 11.45 8.54
N ALA A 20 -5.50 11.10 7.29
CA ALA A 20 -4.63 11.34 6.14
C ALA A 20 -4.44 12.84 5.86
N ALA A 21 -5.49 13.65 6.01
CA ALA A 21 -5.42 15.10 5.88
C ALA A 21 -4.58 15.76 6.99
N ALA A 22 -4.60 15.19 8.20
CA ALA A 22 -3.77 15.67 9.32
C ALA A 22 -2.28 15.30 9.17
N SER A 23 -1.92 14.42 8.23
CA SER A 23 -0.53 14.04 7.97
C SER A 23 0.27 15.20 7.35
N PRO A 24 1.55 15.38 7.70
CA PRO A 24 2.41 16.39 7.08
C PRO A 24 2.56 16.21 5.56
N HIS A 25 2.35 14.99 5.06
CA HIS A 25 2.39 14.66 3.63
C HIS A 25 1.00 14.58 2.99
N GLY A 26 -0.06 15.00 3.68
CA GLY A 26 -1.44 14.88 3.21
C GLY A 26 -1.66 15.54 1.85
N LEU A 27 -1.17 16.78 1.67
CA LEU A 27 -1.29 17.51 0.40
C LEU A 27 -0.51 16.82 -0.73
N VAL A 28 0.73 16.41 -0.48
CA VAL A 28 1.57 15.75 -1.50
C VAL A 28 0.96 14.42 -1.93
N ASN A 29 0.46 13.65 -0.96
CA ASN A 29 -0.21 12.38 -1.22
C ASN A 29 -1.51 12.58 -2.00
N LEU A 30 -2.29 13.63 -1.68
CA LEU A 30 -3.50 13.97 -2.42
C LEU A 30 -3.17 14.35 -3.87
N VAL A 31 -2.15 15.18 -4.11
CA VAL A 31 -1.72 15.56 -5.47
C VAL A 31 -1.36 14.32 -6.30
N ARG A 32 -0.58 13.39 -5.73
CA ARG A 32 -0.21 12.15 -6.41
C ARG A 32 -1.41 11.25 -6.68
N LEU A 33 -2.34 11.15 -5.72
CA LEU A 33 -3.54 10.35 -5.86
C LEU A 33 -4.44 10.89 -6.97
N VAL A 34 -4.63 12.21 -7.03
CA VAL A 34 -5.41 12.87 -8.09
C VAL A 34 -4.76 12.66 -9.46
N GLN A 35 -3.44 12.80 -9.56
CA GLN A 35 -2.72 12.53 -10.81
C GLN A 35 -2.83 11.07 -11.25
N ALA A 36 -2.76 10.13 -10.32
CA ALA A 36 -2.94 8.71 -10.62
C ALA A 36 -4.36 8.42 -11.13
N LEU A 37 -5.40 8.98 -10.48
CA LEU A 37 -6.79 8.83 -10.93
C LEU A 37 -7.03 9.47 -12.30
N ASP A 38 -6.44 10.64 -12.57
CA ASP A 38 -6.55 11.30 -13.87
C ASP A 38 -5.90 10.45 -14.97
N GLN A 39 -4.70 9.91 -14.72
CA GLN A 39 -4.03 8.99 -15.64
C GLN A 39 -4.85 7.71 -15.87
N THR A 40 -5.36 7.08 -14.79
CA THR A 40 -6.20 5.88 -14.92
C THR A 40 -7.47 6.17 -15.71
N SER A 41 -8.11 7.32 -15.48
CA SER A 41 -9.30 7.71 -16.26
C SER A 41 -9.00 7.89 -17.75
N GLN A 42 -7.79 8.35 -18.10
CA GLN A 42 -7.38 8.54 -19.49
C GLN A 42 -7.10 7.21 -20.20
N TYR A 43 -6.49 6.23 -19.52
CA TYR A 43 -6.25 4.90 -20.10
C TYR A 43 -7.54 4.13 -20.37
N LEU A 44 -8.58 4.33 -19.55
CA LEU A 44 -9.87 3.65 -19.71
C LEU A 44 -10.65 4.10 -20.95
N GLU A 45 -10.35 5.28 -21.52
CA GLU A 45 -11.00 5.76 -22.74
C GLU A 45 -10.47 5.04 -24.01
N ASP A 46 -9.31 4.37 -23.92
CA ASP A 46 -8.63 3.77 -25.08
C ASP A 46 -8.84 2.24 -25.22
N GLU A 47 -9.34 1.54 -24.19
CA GLU A 47 -9.47 0.06 -24.18
C GLU A 47 -10.94 -0.40 -24.26
N ASP A 48 -11.43 -0.68 -25.48
CA ASP A 48 -12.83 -1.09 -25.74
C ASP A 48 -13.15 -2.59 -25.50
N GLU A 49 -12.16 -3.47 -25.26
CA GLU A 49 -12.33 -4.92 -25.47
C GLU A 49 -12.33 -5.85 -24.23
N GLU A 50 -12.04 -5.41 -23.00
CA GLU A 50 -11.96 -6.29 -21.79
C GLU A 50 -13.02 -5.99 -20.68
N GLN A 51 -14.30 -5.89 -21.07
CA GLN A 51 -15.40 -5.31 -20.27
C GLN A 51 -15.75 -5.91 -18.88
N GLU A 52 -15.48 -7.19 -18.59
CA GLU A 52 -15.93 -7.78 -17.31
C GLU A 52 -15.01 -7.47 -16.12
N GLN A 53 -13.70 -7.34 -16.34
CA GLN A 53 -12.77 -7.08 -15.24
C GLN A 53 -12.80 -5.62 -14.79
N ASP A 54 -13.24 -4.72 -15.67
CA ASP A 54 -13.17 -3.28 -15.50
C ASP A 54 -14.27 -2.72 -14.59
N SER A 55 -15.47 -3.31 -14.58
CA SER A 55 -16.56 -2.82 -13.70
C SER A 55 -16.15 -2.81 -12.21
N SER A 56 -15.43 -3.84 -11.77
CA SER A 56 -14.94 -3.92 -10.39
C SER A 56 -13.81 -2.93 -10.09
N ARG A 57 -13.01 -2.54 -11.10
CA ARG A 57 -11.93 -1.56 -11.00
C ARG A 57 -12.52 -0.15 -10.97
N ILE A 58 -13.44 0.15 -11.88
CA ILE A 58 -14.17 1.43 -11.95
C ILE A 58 -14.85 1.73 -10.61
N ARG A 59 -15.52 0.75 -9.99
CA ARG A 59 -16.13 0.95 -8.65
C ARG A 59 -15.10 1.32 -7.57
N LYS A 60 -13.93 0.67 -7.57
CA LYS A 60 -12.86 0.98 -6.62
C LYS A 60 -12.27 2.36 -6.87
N ASP A 61 -12.13 2.76 -8.13
CA ASP A 61 -11.60 4.06 -8.51
C ASP A 61 -12.59 5.18 -8.13
N VAL A 62 -13.89 4.95 -8.32
CA VAL A 62 -14.96 5.84 -7.84
C VAL A 62 -14.89 6.02 -6.32
N ASP A 63 -14.74 4.94 -5.56
CA ASP A 63 -14.60 5.04 -4.11
C ASP A 63 -13.31 5.75 -3.69
N THR A 64 -12.24 5.57 -4.47
CA THR A 64 -10.95 6.26 -4.26
C THR A 64 -11.05 7.75 -4.55
N ALA A 65 -11.77 8.15 -5.60
CA ALA A 65 -12.06 9.55 -5.93
C ALA A 65 -12.88 10.22 -4.81
N ARG A 66 -13.91 9.53 -4.29
CA ARG A 66 -14.70 10.01 -3.13
C ARG A 66 -13.83 10.19 -1.88
N TYR A 67 -12.94 9.24 -1.60
CA TYR A 67 -11.98 9.34 -0.50
C TYR A 67 -11.05 10.56 -0.67
N ALA A 68 -10.55 10.79 -1.87
CA ALA A 68 -9.70 11.92 -2.18
C ALA A 68 -10.45 13.26 -2.01
N ARG A 69 -11.75 13.33 -2.35
CA ARG A 69 -12.60 14.50 -2.05
C ARG A 69 -12.69 14.80 -0.56
N LEU A 70 -12.88 13.78 0.27
CA LEU A 70 -12.92 13.95 1.72
C LEU A 70 -11.59 14.47 2.27
N ILE A 71 -10.46 14.03 1.72
CA ILE A 71 -9.14 14.59 2.09
C ILE A 71 -9.06 16.06 1.68
N LEU A 72 -9.48 16.40 0.46
CA LEU A 72 -9.46 17.77 -0.04
C LEU A 72 -10.31 18.70 0.84
N GLU A 73 -11.53 18.29 1.19
CA GLU A 73 -12.42 19.06 2.07
C GLU A 73 -11.80 19.26 3.47
N ASN A 74 -11.22 18.20 4.05
CA ASN A 74 -10.55 18.31 5.35
C ASN A 74 -9.29 19.18 5.29
N LEU A 75 -8.50 19.11 4.21
CA LEU A 75 -7.34 19.97 4.00
C LEU A 75 -7.74 21.43 3.80
N LYS A 76 -8.84 21.69 3.09
CA LYS A 76 -9.39 23.03 2.89
C LYS A 76 -9.86 23.64 4.22
N ASN A 77 -10.47 22.83 5.08
CA ASN A 77 -10.90 23.26 6.41
C ASN A 77 -9.74 23.42 7.40
N ALA A 78 -8.68 22.61 7.28
CA ALA A 78 -7.54 22.64 8.19
C ALA A 78 -6.48 23.68 7.81
N ASN A 79 -6.46 24.15 6.56
CA ASN A 79 -5.38 24.97 6.04
C ASN A 79 -5.90 26.36 5.65
N GLU A 80 -5.90 27.28 6.60
CA GLU A 80 -6.30 28.69 6.40
C GLU A 80 -5.22 29.55 5.73
N GLY A 81 -4.11 28.94 5.28
CA GLY A 81 -2.99 29.63 4.65
C GLY A 81 -3.28 30.09 3.21
N PRO A 82 -2.98 31.34 2.83
CA PRO A 82 -3.25 31.84 1.47
C PRO A 82 -2.45 31.10 0.39
N SER A 83 -1.24 30.62 0.69
CA SER A 83 -0.34 30.01 -0.29
C SER A 83 -0.76 28.61 -0.77
N THR A 84 -1.57 27.88 0.00
CA THR A 84 -2.06 26.55 -0.36
C THR A 84 -3.45 26.58 -0.99
N SER A 85 -4.15 27.72 -0.92
CA SER A 85 -5.49 27.88 -1.50
C SER A 85 -5.50 27.67 -3.03
N LEU A 86 -4.51 28.21 -3.73
CA LEU A 86 -4.43 28.15 -5.20
C LEU A 86 -4.18 26.72 -5.70
N THR A 87 -3.35 25.94 -5.00
CA THR A 87 -3.11 24.54 -5.36
C THR A 87 -4.34 23.69 -5.07
N LEU A 88 -5.03 23.94 -3.97
CA LEU A 88 -6.28 23.27 -3.62
C LEU A 88 -7.39 23.57 -4.64
N GLU A 89 -7.53 24.80 -5.12
CA GLU A 89 -8.50 25.15 -6.16
C GLU A 89 -8.21 24.44 -7.48
N LYS A 90 -6.93 24.37 -7.88
CA LYS A 90 -6.53 23.59 -9.06
C LYS A 90 -6.88 22.11 -8.89
N LEU A 91 -6.64 21.54 -7.72
CA LEU A 91 -6.98 20.14 -7.41
C LEU A 91 -8.49 19.90 -7.44
N ASP A 92 -9.27 20.85 -6.94
CA ASP A 92 -10.74 20.78 -6.92
C ASP A 92 -11.33 20.75 -8.34
N ARG A 93 -10.76 21.57 -9.25
CA ARG A 93 -11.10 21.53 -10.67
C ARG A 93 -10.77 20.18 -11.30
N THR A 94 -9.54 19.68 -11.11
CA THR A 94 -9.14 18.37 -11.66
C THR A 94 -10.00 17.23 -11.10
N MET A 95 -10.35 17.28 -9.81
CA MET A 95 -11.21 16.27 -9.20
C MET A 95 -12.62 16.30 -9.78
N SER A 96 -13.18 17.51 -9.99
CA SER A 96 -14.49 17.68 -10.60
C SER A 96 -14.55 17.11 -12.03
N ASP A 97 -13.46 17.21 -12.78
CA ASP A 97 -13.39 16.64 -14.13
C ASP A 97 -13.23 15.12 -14.10
N VAL A 98 -12.40 14.59 -13.21
CA VAL A 98 -12.25 13.15 -12.97
C VAL A 98 -13.59 12.52 -12.54
N GLU A 99 -14.34 13.17 -11.64
CA GLU A 99 -15.65 12.69 -11.21
C GLU A 99 -16.69 12.67 -12.34
N LYS A 100 -16.68 13.64 -13.25
CA LYS A 100 -17.56 13.63 -14.43
C LYS A 100 -17.25 12.44 -15.34
N ARG A 101 -15.97 12.13 -15.57
CA ARG A 101 -15.55 10.96 -16.37
C ARG A 101 -16.03 9.66 -15.73
N TYR A 102 -15.75 9.45 -14.46
CA TYR A 102 -16.18 8.25 -13.75
C TYR A 102 -17.71 8.13 -13.63
N SER A 103 -18.43 9.24 -13.45
CA SER A 103 -19.90 9.23 -13.44
C SER A 103 -20.48 8.77 -14.79
N SER A 104 -19.83 9.16 -15.88
CA SER A 104 -20.25 8.74 -17.23
C SER A 104 -20.05 7.23 -17.42
N LEU A 105 -18.89 6.71 -17.01
CA LEU A 105 -18.59 5.27 -17.02
C LEU A 105 -19.52 4.46 -16.10
N GLU A 106 -19.87 5.00 -14.93
CA GLU A 106 -20.80 4.36 -14.00
C GLU A 106 -22.20 4.22 -14.63
N THR A 107 -22.69 5.27 -15.32
CA THR A 107 -23.99 5.20 -16.02
C THR A 107 -23.99 4.20 -17.17
N GLU A 108 -22.88 4.10 -17.91
CA GLU A 108 -22.75 3.17 -19.02
C GLU A 108 -22.73 1.71 -18.52
N SER A 109 -21.93 1.43 -17.50
CA SER A 109 -21.84 0.08 -16.91
C SER A 109 -23.18 -0.42 -16.37
N LEU A 110 -23.95 0.43 -15.66
CA LEU A 110 -25.28 0.09 -15.14
C LEU A 110 -26.31 -0.15 -16.26
N SER A 111 -26.22 0.59 -17.36
CA SER A 111 -27.13 0.42 -18.49
C SER A 111 -26.91 -0.92 -19.22
N LYS A 112 -25.66 -1.40 -19.28
CA LYS A 112 -25.31 -2.70 -19.88
C LYS A 112 -25.75 -3.89 -19.02
N GLU A 113 -25.62 -3.80 -17.69
CA GLU A 113 -25.96 -4.90 -16.78
C GLU A 113 -27.47 -5.21 -16.73
N ILE A 114 -28.34 -4.25 -17.06
CA ILE A 114 -29.80 -4.42 -17.03
C ILE A 114 -30.33 -5.13 -18.29
N ILE A 115 -29.61 -5.07 -19.41
CA ILE A 115 -30.12 -5.53 -20.72
C ILE A 115 -29.91 -7.04 -20.93
N ASP A 116 -28.91 -7.66 -20.27
CA ASP A 116 -28.50 -9.02 -20.60
C ASP A 116 -28.92 -10.09 -19.57
N LYS A 117 -29.88 -9.78 -18.68
CA LYS A 117 -30.49 -10.82 -17.83
C LYS A 117 -31.73 -11.37 -18.52
N PRO A 118 -31.70 -12.61 -19.06
CA PRO A 118 -32.88 -13.22 -19.66
C PRO A 118 -33.98 -13.27 -18.62
N ARG A 119 -35.14 -12.73 -18.98
CA ARG A 119 -36.37 -12.76 -18.20
C ARG A 119 -36.74 -14.23 -17.92
N GLU A 120 -36.34 -14.76 -16.78
CA GLU A 120 -36.78 -16.07 -16.31
C GLU A 120 -38.32 -16.06 -16.23
N PRO A 121 -39.00 -17.03 -16.85
CA PRO A 121 -40.45 -17.12 -16.79
C PRO A 121 -40.92 -17.45 -15.37
N LEU A 122 -41.82 -16.61 -14.87
CA LEU A 122 -42.53 -16.74 -13.61
C LEU A 122 -43.14 -18.14 -13.44
N ALA A 123 -42.52 -18.98 -12.61
CA ALA A 123 -43.18 -20.13 -12.02
C ALA A 123 -43.79 -19.70 -10.66
N SER A 124 -45.11 -19.59 -10.66
CA SER A 124 -45.93 -19.46 -9.46
C SER A 124 -45.63 -20.56 -8.45
N ARG A 125 -45.25 -20.23 -7.21
CA ARG A 125 -45.44 -21.16 -6.09
C ARG A 125 -45.78 -20.44 -4.80
N ALA A 126 -46.88 -20.89 -4.23
CA ALA A 126 -47.67 -20.29 -3.18
C ALA A 126 -47.04 -20.38 -1.78
N LYS A 127 -47.47 -19.41 -0.95
CA LYS A 127 -47.75 -19.47 0.50
C LYS A 127 -47.29 -20.75 1.24
N SER A 128 -46.46 -20.57 2.26
CA SER A 128 -46.80 -21.04 3.60
C SER A 128 -46.04 -20.27 4.67
N SER A 129 -46.79 -19.84 5.68
CA SER A 129 -46.34 -19.34 6.97
C SER A 129 -45.78 -20.48 7.82
N ALA A 130 -44.71 -20.23 8.57
CA ALA A 130 -44.51 -20.87 9.87
C ALA A 130 -43.51 -20.06 10.70
N SER A 131 -44.00 -19.62 11.87
CA SER A 131 -43.26 -19.06 13.01
C SER A 131 -42.49 -20.16 13.74
N PHE A 132 -41.30 -19.87 14.30
CA PHE A 132 -40.66 -20.47 15.51
C PHE A 132 -39.14 -20.21 15.48
N GLU A 133 -38.34 -20.22 16.53
CA GLU A 133 -38.41 -19.85 17.96
C GLU A 133 -36.94 -19.74 18.40
N LEU A 134 -36.74 -18.94 19.44
CA LEU A 134 -35.52 -18.67 20.19
C LEU A 134 -34.87 -19.94 20.79
N LEU A 135 -33.53 -19.96 20.92
CA LEU A 135 -32.71 -20.36 22.10
C LEU A 135 -31.43 -21.20 21.83
N ALA A 136 -30.41 -20.84 22.62
CA ALA A 136 -29.34 -21.64 23.26
C ALA A 136 -28.33 -22.42 22.37
N GLU A 137 -27.03 -22.13 22.41
CA GLU A 137 -26.06 -22.36 23.52
C GLU A 137 -25.70 -23.83 23.70
N THR A 138 -24.43 -24.19 23.44
CA THR A 138 -23.60 -25.07 24.28
C THR A 138 -22.14 -25.05 23.79
N SER A 139 -21.23 -24.67 24.69
CA SER A 139 -19.80 -25.03 24.68
C SER A 139 -19.60 -26.55 24.85
N PRO A 140 -18.37 -27.05 24.68
CA PRO A 140 -17.83 -27.90 25.73
C PRO A 140 -16.36 -27.62 26.12
N THR A 141 -16.12 -27.80 27.41
CA THR A 141 -14.84 -27.83 28.16
C THR A 141 -14.49 -29.30 28.51
N GLU A 142 -13.26 -29.52 28.98
CA GLU A 142 -12.61 -30.71 29.58
C GLU A 142 -11.74 -31.53 28.60
N GLU A 143 -10.41 -31.56 28.68
CA GLU A 143 -9.43 -31.86 29.77
C GLU A 143 -9.38 -33.36 30.14
N LYS A 144 -8.24 -34.04 29.87
CA LYS A 144 -7.54 -34.99 30.78
C LYS A 144 -6.27 -35.65 30.19
N SER A 145 -5.20 -35.63 31.01
CA SER A 145 -4.08 -36.59 31.22
C SER A 145 -2.85 -36.72 30.28
N GLU A 146 -1.70 -36.40 30.90
CA GLU A 146 -0.28 -36.82 30.74
C GLU A 146 -0.12 -38.37 30.99
N PRO A 147 0.95 -39.12 30.55
CA PRO A 147 2.38 -38.82 30.69
C PRO A 147 3.43 -39.22 29.62
N ARG A 148 4.60 -38.58 29.75
CA ARG A 148 5.92 -38.81 29.10
C ARG A 148 6.49 -40.22 29.44
N PRO A 149 7.44 -40.83 28.67
CA PRO A 149 8.77 -40.25 28.44
C PRO A 149 9.50 -40.56 27.09
N THR A 150 10.59 -39.79 26.89
CA THR A 150 11.86 -40.11 26.20
C THR A 150 12.06 -40.08 24.67
N LEU A 151 13.14 -39.35 24.31
CA LEU A 151 14.13 -39.52 23.22
C LEU A 151 13.83 -38.91 21.82
N SER A 152 14.67 -37.91 21.47
CA SER A 152 14.95 -37.28 20.17
C SER A 152 15.18 -38.30 19.02
N PRO A 153 15.14 -37.99 17.69
CA PRO A 153 15.57 -36.72 17.06
C PRO A 153 14.86 -36.30 15.72
N LYS A 154 15.27 -35.14 15.16
CA LYS A 154 15.24 -34.74 13.73
C LYS A 154 13.89 -34.40 13.03
N LEU A 155 14.03 -33.40 12.14
CA LEU A 155 13.25 -33.05 10.93
C LEU A 155 12.11 -32.01 11.01
N SER A 156 12.31 -30.98 10.18
CA SER A 156 11.33 -30.43 9.23
C SER A 156 10.17 -29.59 9.78
N THR A 157 10.43 -28.30 10.00
CA THR A 157 9.38 -27.29 9.84
C THR A 157 9.12 -27.05 8.36
N THR A 158 8.24 -27.86 7.80
CA THR A 158 7.54 -27.59 6.55
C THR A 158 6.62 -26.38 6.80
N LEU A 159 7.14 -25.17 6.56
CA LEU A 159 6.31 -23.97 6.57
C LEU A 159 5.46 -23.97 5.30
N ARG A 160 4.24 -24.47 5.46
CA ARG A 160 3.10 -24.23 4.58
C ARG A 160 3.05 -22.75 4.22
N SER A 161 3.09 -22.49 2.91
CA SER A 161 2.70 -21.24 2.28
C SER A 161 1.31 -20.82 2.78
N ARG A 162 1.30 -19.94 3.77
CA ARG A 162 0.16 -19.08 4.10
C ARG A 162 0.62 -17.68 3.72
N LYS A 163 -0.12 -17.02 2.84
CA LYS A 163 -0.10 -15.55 2.68
C LYS A 163 -0.17 -14.91 4.06
N ARG A 164 0.97 -14.66 4.71
CA ARG A 164 1.07 -13.62 5.72
C ARG A 164 1.27 -12.35 4.91
N GLY A 165 0.16 -11.67 4.61
CA GLY A 165 0.24 -10.23 4.48
C GLY A 165 0.95 -9.76 5.74
N ILE A 166 2.10 -9.11 5.55
CA ILE A 166 2.76 -8.40 6.63
C ILE A 166 1.67 -7.48 7.18
N ASP A 167 1.25 -7.73 8.41
CA ASP A 167 0.19 -6.98 9.06
C ASP A 167 0.77 -5.59 9.37
N THR A 168 0.72 -4.73 8.37
CA THR A 168 1.27 -3.37 8.41
C THR A 168 0.64 -2.59 9.55
N ALA A 169 -0.60 -2.90 9.93
CA ALA A 169 -1.26 -2.33 11.08
C ALA A 169 -0.59 -2.75 12.40
N ALA A 170 -0.20 -4.01 12.55
CA ALA A 170 0.53 -4.48 13.73
C ALA A 170 1.94 -3.86 13.82
N TYR A 171 2.62 -3.69 12.68
CA TYR A 171 3.93 -3.03 12.63
C TYR A 171 3.84 -1.53 12.96
N LEU A 172 2.86 -0.81 12.41
CA LEU A 172 2.65 0.60 12.69
C LEU A 172 2.23 0.84 14.14
N ARG A 173 1.42 -0.05 14.73
CA ARG A 173 1.02 0.04 16.14
C ARG A 173 2.23 -0.18 17.06
N LYS A 174 3.07 -1.17 16.77
CA LYS A 174 4.30 -1.42 17.52
C LYS A 174 5.25 -0.21 17.43
N ARG A 175 5.35 0.42 16.26
CA ARG A 175 6.18 1.61 16.05
C ARG A 175 5.65 2.83 16.79
N ALA A 176 4.34 3.06 16.79
CA ALA A 176 3.73 4.16 17.55
C ALA A 176 3.91 3.98 19.07
N GLU A 177 3.96 2.75 19.56
CA GLU A 177 4.25 2.43 20.95
C GLU A 177 5.74 2.63 21.30
N GLU A 178 6.65 2.29 20.39
CA GLU A 178 8.10 2.57 20.51
C GLU A 178 8.40 4.08 20.47
N ASP A 179 7.69 4.85 19.63
CA ASP A 179 7.79 6.32 19.57
C ASP A 179 7.22 6.99 20.84
N ALA A 180 6.11 6.46 21.39
CA ALA A 180 5.55 6.94 22.66
C ALA A 180 6.44 6.58 23.87
N ALA A 181 7.20 5.49 23.78
CA ALA A 181 8.15 5.06 24.79
C ALA A 181 9.49 5.85 24.74
N GLY A 182 9.68 6.76 23.79
CA GLY A 182 10.87 7.61 23.70
C GLY A 182 12.16 6.84 23.36
N ALA A 183 12.04 5.66 22.77
CA ALA A 183 13.19 4.87 22.34
C ALA A 183 13.67 5.37 20.97
N GLU A 184 14.52 6.39 20.99
CA GLU A 184 15.09 7.04 19.80
C GLU A 184 16.10 6.12 19.09
N VAL A 185 15.61 5.08 18.42
CA VAL A 185 16.41 4.21 17.55
C VAL A 185 15.69 4.07 16.21
N GLY A 186 15.63 5.17 15.46
CA GLY A 186 14.89 5.18 14.21
C GLY A 186 15.01 6.47 13.42
N LEU A 187 16.14 6.61 12.72
CA LEU A 187 16.38 7.52 11.60
C LEU A 187 16.36 9.03 11.96
N LEU A 188 17.59 9.53 12.10
CA LEU A 188 17.96 10.95 12.14
C LEU A 188 17.29 11.77 13.25
N PRO A 189 17.89 11.81 14.45
CA PRO A 189 17.74 12.99 15.28
C PRO A 189 18.52 14.10 14.59
N LEU A 190 17.89 14.80 13.64
CA LEU A 190 18.04 16.25 13.65
C LEU A 190 17.41 16.70 14.96
N ARG A 191 18.12 16.48 16.07
CA ARG A 191 17.98 17.25 17.28
C ARG A 191 18.42 18.64 16.87
N VAL A 192 17.51 19.37 16.23
CA VAL A 192 17.45 20.80 16.34
C VAL A 192 17.25 20.99 17.82
N VAL A 193 18.37 21.08 18.54
CA VAL A 193 18.40 21.59 19.90
C VAL A 193 17.45 22.77 19.85
N PRO A 194 16.33 22.78 20.60
CA PRO A 194 15.51 23.96 20.68
C PRO A 194 16.49 25.04 21.10
N GLN A 195 16.78 25.89 20.12
CA GLN A 195 17.61 27.04 20.28
C GLN A 195 16.72 27.91 21.15
N ASN A 196 16.76 27.67 22.46
CA ASN A 196 16.48 28.67 23.46
C ASN A 196 17.63 29.66 23.30
N VAL A 197 17.62 30.36 22.17
CA VAL A 197 18.31 31.60 21.97
C VAL A 197 17.52 32.51 22.89
N GLU A 198 17.92 32.50 24.16
CA GLU A 198 18.03 33.73 24.89
C GLU A 198 18.61 34.73 23.89
N LYS A 199 17.75 35.61 23.38
CA LYS A 199 18.12 36.81 22.64
C LYS A 199 18.95 37.77 23.50
N SER A 200 19.62 37.28 24.55
CA SER A 200 20.34 38.05 25.56
C SER A 200 21.86 37.87 25.49
N SER A 201 22.39 36.81 24.88
CA SER A 201 23.86 36.58 24.87
C SER A 201 24.56 37.19 23.66
N ARG A 202 23.87 37.35 22.52
CA ARG A 202 24.48 37.91 21.30
C ARG A 202 24.59 39.43 21.36
N ASP A 203 23.66 40.09 22.06
CA ASP A 203 23.73 41.54 22.35
C ASP A 203 24.71 41.88 23.49
N GLN A 204 25.00 40.93 24.40
CA GLN A 204 26.05 41.11 25.42
C GLN A 204 27.48 41.03 24.85
N LEU A 205 27.69 40.30 23.75
CA LEU A 205 28.99 40.23 23.07
C LEU A 205 29.31 41.46 22.20
N LEU A 206 28.29 42.25 21.82
CA LEU A 206 28.45 43.41 20.95
C LEU A 206 28.13 44.75 21.64
N GLY A 207 27.45 44.74 22.79
CA GLY A 207 27.02 45.95 23.53
C GLY A 207 27.92 46.38 24.70
N GLY A 208 28.96 45.61 25.04
CA GLY A 208 29.83 45.88 26.19
C GLY A 208 31.00 46.82 25.90
N GLY A 209 30.72 48.05 25.48
CA GLY A 209 31.72 49.11 25.39
C GLY A 209 32.22 49.54 26.77
N MET A 210 33.18 48.82 27.36
CA MET A 210 34.14 49.28 28.38
C MET A 210 35.03 48.11 28.82
N ARG A 211 36.05 47.78 28.02
CA ARG A 211 37.32 47.12 28.43
C ARG A 211 38.25 46.97 27.21
N SER A 212 38.64 48.11 26.65
CA SER A 212 39.75 48.21 25.71
C SER A 212 41.06 47.96 26.47
N GLY A 213 41.54 46.71 26.49
CA GLY A 213 42.81 46.38 27.14
C GLY A 213 43.09 44.90 27.46
N MET A 214 42.24 43.95 27.08
CA MET A 214 42.62 42.53 27.17
C MET A 214 43.49 42.16 25.95
N GLY A 215 44.77 41.88 26.23
CA GLY A 215 45.82 41.71 25.23
C GLY A 215 45.56 40.56 24.26
N SER A 216 46.06 40.69 23.03
CA SER A 216 45.87 39.71 21.94
C SER A 216 46.18 38.25 22.34
N ARG A 217 47.05 38.04 23.33
CA ARG A 217 47.35 36.72 23.90
C ARG A 217 46.11 36.00 24.47
N GLN A 218 45.23 36.71 25.16
CA GLN A 218 44.04 36.09 25.76
C GLN A 218 42.98 35.72 24.70
N LEU A 219 42.88 36.51 23.63
CA LEU A 219 42.04 36.21 22.46
C LEU A 219 42.57 34.98 21.69
N HIS A 220 43.89 34.86 21.54
CA HIS A 220 44.50 33.68 20.92
C HIS A 220 44.30 32.40 21.74
N GLU A 221 44.32 32.49 23.08
CA GLU A 221 44.04 31.35 23.95
C GLU A 221 42.57 30.91 23.86
N GLU A 222 41.63 31.86 23.78
CA GLU A 222 40.20 31.58 23.59
C GLU A 222 39.90 30.94 22.22
N LEU A 223 40.48 31.47 21.14
CA LEU A 223 40.35 30.87 19.80
C LEU A 223 41.01 29.49 19.72
N GLY A 224 42.16 29.30 20.39
CA GLY A 224 42.82 28.00 20.47
C GLY A 224 41.95 26.97 21.21
N GLY A 225 41.32 27.36 22.31
CA GLY A 225 40.37 26.53 23.05
C GLY A 225 39.14 26.17 22.22
N GLN A 226 38.55 27.14 21.51
CA GLN A 226 37.39 26.91 20.65
C GLN A 226 37.73 25.99 19.46
N LEU A 227 38.91 26.15 18.86
CA LEU A 227 39.37 25.29 17.78
C LEU A 227 39.60 23.86 18.27
N ALA A 228 40.18 23.70 19.47
CA ALA A 228 40.36 22.38 20.08
C ALA A 228 39.02 21.68 20.31
N ASP A 229 38.01 22.37 20.87
CA ASP A 229 36.66 21.80 21.05
C ASP A 229 36.01 21.45 19.70
N MET A 230 36.10 22.35 18.72
CA MET A 230 35.56 22.09 17.37
C MET A 230 36.21 20.88 16.71
N SER A 231 37.54 20.72 16.84
CA SER A 231 38.28 19.57 16.30
C SER A 231 37.84 18.26 16.97
N ASN A 232 37.56 18.29 18.27
CA ASN A 232 37.09 17.13 19.02
C ASN A 232 35.67 16.74 18.59
N ARG A 233 34.78 17.72 18.41
CA ARG A 233 33.43 17.49 17.87
C ARG A 233 33.48 16.93 16.44
N LEU A 234 34.36 17.47 15.60
CA LEU A 234 34.54 16.96 14.24
C LEU A 234 35.03 15.50 14.25
N LYS A 235 35.95 15.16 15.16
CA LYS A 235 36.42 13.77 15.36
C LYS A 235 35.30 12.85 15.79
N LEU A 236 34.49 13.25 16.76
CA LEU A 236 33.33 12.47 17.22
C LEU A 236 32.32 12.27 16.09
N ASN A 237 32.03 13.32 15.31
CA ASN A 237 31.17 13.23 14.14
C ASN A 237 31.75 12.27 13.10
N ALA A 238 33.06 12.31 12.84
CA ALA A 238 33.72 11.39 11.91
C ALA A 238 33.62 9.92 12.37
N ILE A 239 33.81 9.66 13.67
CA ILE A 239 33.64 8.31 14.24
C ILE A 239 32.18 7.85 14.11
N HIS A 240 31.23 8.72 14.41
CA HIS A 240 29.81 8.42 14.25
C HIS A 240 29.46 8.12 12.79
N PHE A 241 29.94 8.93 11.84
CA PHE A 241 29.74 8.68 10.41
C PHE A 241 30.37 7.37 9.95
N ALA A 242 31.56 7.00 10.46
CA ALA A 242 32.18 5.71 10.15
C ALA A 242 31.34 4.54 10.67
N SER A 243 30.76 4.65 11.88
CA SER A 243 29.85 3.62 12.42
C SER A 243 28.58 3.51 11.59
N SER A 244 27.91 4.64 11.30
CA SER A 244 26.69 4.65 10.49
C SER A 244 26.93 4.11 9.08
N LEU A 245 28.08 4.39 8.47
CA LEU A 245 28.43 3.82 7.17
C LEU A 245 28.62 2.30 7.22
N ASN A 246 29.17 1.78 8.32
CA ASN A 246 29.31 0.33 8.50
C ASN A 246 27.93 -0.33 8.67
N ASP A 247 27.05 0.26 9.48
CA ASP A 247 25.69 -0.24 9.68
C ASP A 247 24.87 -0.19 8.38
N GLU A 248 24.98 0.90 7.62
CA GLU A 248 24.34 1.05 6.31
C GLU A 248 24.88 0.04 5.29
N LYS A 249 26.18 -0.26 5.33
CA LYS A 249 26.80 -1.29 4.49
C LYS A 249 26.24 -2.68 4.82
N ASP A 250 26.15 -3.03 6.10
CA ASP A 250 25.59 -4.31 6.54
C ASP A 250 24.11 -4.44 6.13
N LEU A 251 23.35 -3.34 6.23
CA LEU A 251 21.96 -3.28 5.76
C LEU A 251 21.86 -3.46 4.23
N LEU A 252 22.79 -2.86 3.47
CA LEU A 252 22.84 -2.99 2.02
C LEU A 252 23.15 -4.43 1.60
N GLU A 253 24.08 -5.09 2.29
CA GLU A 253 24.43 -6.50 2.05
C GLU A 253 23.25 -7.43 2.39
N SER A 254 22.53 -7.17 3.49
CA SER A 254 21.30 -7.88 3.83
C SER A 254 20.19 -7.67 2.77
N SER A 255 20.08 -6.46 2.24
CA SER A 255 19.13 -6.15 1.17
C SER A 255 19.52 -6.85 -0.13
N GLN A 256 20.80 -6.87 -0.48
CA GLN A 256 21.31 -7.59 -1.65
C GLN A 256 21.03 -9.09 -1.57
N THR A 257 21.37 -9.73 -0.45
CA THR A 257 21.11 -11.17 -0.25
C THR A 257 19.62 -11.49 -0.33
N THR A 258 18.75 -10.61 0.16
CA THR A 258 17.29 -10.76 0.03
C THR A 258 16.83 -10.67 -1.42
N LEU A 259 17.37 -9.73 -2.19
CA LEU A 259 17.05 -9.57 -3.62
C LEU A 259 17.54 -10.76 -4.44
N GLU A 260 18.75 -11.26 -4.17
CA GLU A 260 19.30 -12.45 -4.82
C GLU A 260 18.42 -13.67 -4.55
N ASN A 261 18.01 -13.89 -3.29
CA ASN A 261 17.10 -14.97 -2.91
C ASN A 261 15.74 -14.85 -3.59
N ASN A 262 15.19 -13.63 -3.69
CA ASN A 262 13.92 -13.39 -4.37
C ASN A 262 14.01 -13.64 -5.87
N LEU A 263 15.12 -13.23 -6.50
CA LEU A 263 15.39 -13.47 -7.91
C LEU A 263 15.48 -14.98 -8.19
N VAL A 264 16.22 -15.73 -7.37
CA VAL A 264 16.33 -17.19 -7.48
C VAL A 264 14.96 -17.86 -7.32
N ALA A 265 14.18 -17.47 -6.32
CA ALA A 265 12.83 -17.99 -6.10
C ALA A 265 11.89 -17.71 -7.29
N THR A 266 11.93 -16.48 -7.81
CA THR A 266 11.14 -16.08 -8.98
C THR A 266 11.56 -16.85 -10.23
N ARG A 267 12.86 -17.05 -10.43
CA ARG A 267 13.39 -17.81 -11.56
C ARG A 267 13.01 -19.29 -11.49
N SER A 268 13.08 -19.90 -10.29
CA SER A 268 12.62 -21.27 -10.07
C SER A 268 11.12 -21.40 -10.35
N SER A 269 10.30 -20.49 -9.83
CA SER A 269 8.86 -20.48 -10.08
C SER A 269 8.53 -20.35 -11.57
N LYS A 270 9.23 -19.46 -12.30
CA LYS A 270 9.08 -19.34 -13.76
C LYS A 270 9.44 -20.64 -14.49
N GLN A 271 10.50 -21.34 -14.07
CA GLN A 271 10.87 -22.63 -14.66
C GLN A 271 9.83 -23.72 -14.38
N ASP A 272 9.27 -23.75 -13.17
CA ASP A 272 8.24 -24.72 -12.80
C ASP A 272 6.93 -24.45 -13.54
N LEU A 273 6.51 -23.19 -13.67
CA LEU A 273 5.37 -22.79 -14.49
C LEU A 273 5.59 -23.13 -15.97
N ALA A 274 6.80 -22.92 -16.49
CA ALA A 274 7.13 -23.30 -17.87
C ALA A 274 7.08 -24.83 -18.07
N LYS A 275 7.53 -25.63 -17.09
CA LYS A 275 7.42 -27.09 -17.12
C LYS A 275 5.95 -27.54 -17.08
N VAL A 276 5.14 -26.95 -16.20
CA VAL A 276 3.70 -27.27 -16.08
C VAL A 276 2.94 -26.86 -17.34
N SER A 277 3.24 -25.70 -17.91
CA SER A 277 2.66 -25.22 -19.17
C SER A 277 2.99 -26.15 -20.35
N LYS A 278 4.26 -26.59 -20.47
CA LYS A 278 4.67 -27.58 -21.49
C LYS A 278 3.97 -28.92 -21.31
N LYS A 279 3.73 -29.35 -20.07
CA LYS A 279 3.07 -30.63 -19.76
C LYS A 279 1.57 -30.58 -20.06
N GLY A 280 0.92 -29.45 -19.80
CA GLY A 280 -0.50 -29.22 -20.13
C GLY A 280 -0.79 -29.23 -21.63
N ARG A 281 0.10 -28.63 -22.46
CA ARG A 281 -0.06 -28.66 -23.93
C ARG A 281 0.15 -30.05 -24.54
N GLY A 282 0.91 -30.93 -23.87
CA GLY A 282 1.16 -32.29 -24.32
C GLY A 282 -0.08 -33.18 -24.31
N THR A 283 -0.87 -33.12 -23.23
CA THR A 283 -2.10 -33.93 -23.11
C THR A 283 -3.21 -33.45 -24.04
N THR A 284 -3.33 -32.14 -24.27
CA THR A 284 -4.26 -31.60 -25.27
C THR A 284 -3.84 -31.99 -26.70
N CYS A 285 -2.53 -32.00 -27.01
CA CYS A 285 -2.06 -32.46 -28.32
C CYS A 285 -2.36 -33.95 -28.54
N MET A 286 -2.15 -34.78 -27.51
CA MET A 286 -2.43 -36.22 -27.61
C MET A 286 -3.93 -36.50 -27.81
N THR A 287 -4.81 -35.81 -27.08
CA THR A 287 -6.27 -35.95 -27.25
C THR A 287 -6.74 -35.45 -28.62
N LEU A 288 -6.19 -34.33 -29.10
CA LEU A 288 -6.48 -33.82 -30.45
C LEU A 288 -6.06 -34.83 -31.54
N GLY A 289 -4.91 -35.49 -31.36
CA GLY A 289 -4.44 -36.54 -32.26
C GLY A 289 -5.38 -37.75 -32.33
N ILE A 290 -5.95 -38.17 -31.20
CA ILE A 290 -6.94 -39.26 -31.15
C ILE A 290 -8.21 -38.86 -31.90
N VAL A 291 -8.71 -37.63 -31.71
CA VAL A 291 -9.90 -37.13 -32.41
C VAL A 291 -9.68 -37.10 -33.92
N ILE A 292 -8.51 -36.62 -34.39
CA ILE A 292 -8.16 -36.60 -35.81
C ILE A 292 -8.10 -38.01 -36.40
N LEU A 293 -7.52 -38.97 -35.66
CA LEU A 293 -7.42 -40.36 -36.12
C LEU A 293 -8.80 -41.01 -36.29
N VAL A 294 -9.72 -40.78 -35.34
CA VAL A 294 -11.11 -41.25 -35.46
C VAL A 294 -11.80 -40.64 -36.68
N LEU A 295 -11.56 -39.35 -36.96
CA LEU A 295 -12.07 -38.65 -38.14
C LEU A 295 -11.56 -39.28 -39.45
N ILE A 296 -10.27 -39.62 -39.52
CA ILE A 296 -9.68 -40.28 -40.69
C ILE A 296 -10.32 -41.65 -40.92
N ILE A 297 -10.41 -42.49 -39.88
CA ILE A 297 -11.05 -43.82 -39.98
C ILE A 297 -12.50 -43.67 -40.45
N PHE A 298 -13.23 -42.70 -39.91
CA PHE A 298 -14.61 -42.43 -40.29
C PHE A 298 -14.74 -42.09 -41.78
N VAL A 299 -13.93 -41.15 -42.28
CA VAL A 299 -13.91 -40.78 -43.70
C VAL A 299 -13.52 -41.97 -44.58
N TRP A 300 -12.55 -42.77 -44.15
CA TRP A 300 -12.12 -43.96 -44.88
C TRP A 300 -13.24 -45.01 -44.98
N THR A 301 -13.93 -45.28 -43.87
CA THR A 301 -15.04 -46.23 -43.82
C THR A 301 -16.22 -45.73 -44.67
N TYR A 302 -16.51 -44.42 -44.62
CA TYR A 302 -17.52 -43.78 -45.46
C TYR A 302 -17.18 -43.91 -46.96
N MET A 303 -15.93 -43.68 -47.34
CA MET A 303 -15.48 -43.87 -48.71
C MET A 303 -15.62 -45.33 -49.15
N LEU A 304 -15.30 -46.29 -48.29
CA LEU A 304 -15.45 -47.72 -48.57
C LEU A 304 -16.91 -48.12 -48.84
N ILE A 305 -17.85 -47.65 -47.99
CA ILE A 305 -19.29 -47.89 -48.16
C ILE A 305 -19.81 -47.23 -49.45
N ARG A 306 -19.27 -46.07 -49.83
CA ARG A 306 -19.72 -45.37 -51.03
C ARG A 306 -19.15 -45.96 -52.32
N PHE A 307 -18.00 -46.61 -52.25
CA PHE A 307 -17.34 -47.22 -53.40
C PHE A 307 -17.77 -48.67 -53.66
N THR A 308 -18.10 -49.41 -52.60
CA THR A 308 -18.77 -50.72 -52.66
C THR A 308 -20.23 -50.54 -53.05
#